data_AF-A0A1E7EX16-F1
#
_entry.id   AF-A0A1E7EX16-F1
#
_cell.length_a   1.000
_cell.length_b   1.000
_cell.length_c   1.000
_cell.angle_alpha   90.00
_cell.angle_beta   90.00
_cell.angle_gamma   90.00
#
_symmetry.space_group_name_H-M   'P 1'
#
loop_
_entity.id
_entity.type
_entity.pdbx_description
1 polymer ?
#
loop_
_entity_poly.entity_id
_entity_poly.type
_entity_poly.pdbx_seq_one_letter_code
_entity_poly.pdbx_strand_id
1 'polypeptide(L)'
;MISERDHGDGNYQGLDSDRDTKAEFETVLRLFPSVLTRRIEVEIDAGDDEEGQVQLVTCRYPIRFLALTAKAVSFLPLVAGLAIELGLFDEQQRGGLLCLVSRGNIVLHHLMMTDLHESQKYHEIVDDKKLQVLIQLRKLGLLKKEDIKSYGLLSYLCQQNNYFAEKRIRFLVEWDPSALLHPDQRDVPLHYAIGGCPSPVIQRIQFVFEYGIHYFPKKKGISLLFKKNNHNRTPFQYACMRFGGEKQAGLLNNC
;
A
#
# COMPACT_ATOMS: atom_id res chain seq x y z
N MET A 1 17.43 -10.88 -12.84
CA MET A 1 16.86 -9.53 -12.69
C MET A 1 15.36 -9.71 -12.54
N ILE A 2 14.77 -9.44 -11.37
CA ILE A 2 13.53 -10.12 -10.89
C ILE A 2 12.20 -9.51 -11.39
N SER A 3 12.20 -8.40 -12.13
CA SER A 3 11.00 -8.00 -12.88
C SER A 3 11.33 -7.02 -14.00
N GLU A 4 10.95 -7.33 -15.23
CA GLU A 4 10.78 -6.34 -16.27
C GLU A 4 9.47 -6.56 -17.03
N ARG A 5 8.90 -5.42 -17.43
CA ARG A 5 7.66 -5.33 -18.19
C ARG A 5 7.89 -5.88 -19.58
N ASP A 6 6.84 -6.55 -20.06
CA ASP A 6 6.79 -7.24 -21.33
C ASP A 6 7.03 -6.26 -22.49
N HIS A 7 8.24 -6.27 -23.04
CA HIS A 7 8.55 -5.72 -24.35
C HIS A 7 8.95 -6.88 -25.27
N GLY A 8 7.97 -7.76 -25.54
CA GLY A 8 7.89 -8.56 -26.77
C GLY A 8 8.93 -9.65 -27.02
N ASP A 9 10.01 -9.72 -26.23
CA ASP A 9 11.08 -10.69 -26.41
C ASP A 9 10.92 -11.78 -25.36
N GLY A 10 10.18 -12.83 -25.71
CA GLY A 10 9.61 -13.83 -24.80
C GLY A 10 10.59 -14.74 -24.06
N ASN A 11 11.55 -14.20 -23.30
CA ASN A 11 12.62 -15.02 -22.71
C ASN A 11 12.87 -14.89 -21.21
N TYR A 12 12.23 -13.97 -20.47
CA TYR A 12 12.24 -14.05 -19.00
C TYR A 12 11.16 -13.19 -18.32
N GLN A 13 10.20 -13.81 -17.63
CA GLN A 13 9.08 -13.09 -16.98
C GLN A 13 9.28 -12.82 -15.47
N GLY A 14 10.50 -12.98 -14.94
CA GLY A 14 10.75 -12.83 -13.51
C GLY A 14 10.18 -13.99 -12.67
N LEU A 15 10.08 -13.74 -11.36
CA LEU A 15 9.56 -14.70 -10.38
C LEU A 15 8.04 -14.82 -10.46
N ASP A 16 7.53 -16.04 -10.53
CA ASP A 16 6.12 -16.31 -10.77
C ASP A 16 5.59 -17.39 -9.81
N SER A 17 4.65 -17.03 -8.93
CA SER A 17 4.03 -17.95 -7.98
C SER A 17 3.29 -19.12 -8.62
N ASP A 18 2.92 -18.99 -9.89
CA ASP A 18 2.16 -20.01 -10.60
C ASP A 18 3.11 -21.06 -11.23
N ARG A 19 4.42 -20.74 -11.33
CA ARG A 19 5.47 -21.62 -11.88
C ARG A 19 6.48 -22.06 -10.83
N ASP A 20 6.96 -21.13 -10.02
CA ASP A 20 8.11 -21.30 -9.14
C ASP A 20 7.63 -21.70 -7.73
N THR A 21 8.29 -22.67 -7.10
CA THR A 21 7.96 -23.08 -5.74
C THR A 21 8.74 -22.29 -4.69
N LYS A 22 8.20 -22.21 -3.47
CA LYS A 22 8.91 -21.60 -2.33
C LYS A 22 10.23 -22.30 -2.02
N ALA A 23 10.30 -23.61 -2.16
CA ALA A 23 11.50 -24.40 -1.84
C ALA A 23 12.64 -24.16 -2.85
N GLU A 24 12.33 -24.11 -4.14
CA GLU A 24 13.30 -23.78 -5.19
C GLU A 24 13.85 -22.36 -4.97
N PHE A 25 12.95 -21.41 -4.74
CA PHE A 25 13.35 -20.03 -4.53
C PHE A 25 14.18 -19.84 -3.24
N GLU A 26 13.78 -20.50 -2.14
CA GLU A 26 14.58 -20.54 -0.91
C GLU A 26 15.98 -21.11 -1.16
N THR A 27 16.09 -22.23 -1.88
CA THR A 27 17.37 -22.86 -2.20
C THR A 27 18.29 -21.89 -2.92
N VAL A 28 17.77 -21.17 -3.92
CA VAL A 28 18.54 -20.16 -4.66
C VAL A 28 18.99 -19.02 -3.74
N LEU A 29 18.11 -18.52 -2.86
CA LEU A 29 18.46 -17.44 -1.94
C LEU A 29 19.51 -17.85 -0.91
N ARG A 30 19.50 -19.11 -0.46
CA ARG A 30 20.54 -19.64 0.45
C ARG A 30 21.88 -19.81 -0.26
N LEU A 31 21.89 -20.17 -1.54
CA LEU A 31 23.11 -20.27 -2.35
C LEU A 31 23.70 -18.88 -2.67
N PHE A 32 22.85 -17.88 -2.87
CA PHE A 32 23.27 -16.53 -3.29
C PHE A 32 22.64 -15.43 -2.42
N PRO A 33 22.94 -15.38 -1.10
CA PRO A 33 22.27 -14.47 -0.17
C PRO A 33 22.55 -12.99 -0.44
N SER A 34 23.72 -12.68 -1.00
CA SER A 34 24.10 -11.32 -1.42
C SER A 34 23.16 -10.73 -2.47
N VAL A 35 22.38 -11.56 -3.18
CA VAL A 35 21.39 -11.06 -4.13
C VAL A 35 20.34 -10.20 -3.44
N LEU A 36 19.99 -10.48 -2.17
CA LEU A 36 18.96 -9.76 -1.40
C LEU A 36 19.38 -8.37 -0.96
N THR A 37 20.68 -8.13 -0.79
CA THR A 37 21.24 -6.84 -0.38
C THR A 37 21.79 -6.03 -1.55
N ARG A 38 21.93 -6.65 -2.73
CA ARG A 38 22.39 -5.99 -3.95
C ARG A 38 21.43 -4.86 -4.33
N ARG A 39 21.91 -3.62 -4.20
CA ARG A 39 21.17 -2.43 -4.65
C ARG A 39 21.14 -2.43 -6.17
N ILE A 40 19.94 -2.26 -6.71
CA ILE A 40 19.73 -2.04 -8.13
C ILE A 40 19.53 -0.53 -8.31
N GLU A 41 20.43 0.08 -9.07
CA GLU A 41 20.28 1.46 -9.51
C GLU A 41 19.30 1.47 -10.68
N VAL A 42 18.18 2.16 -10.50
CA VAL A 42 17.19 2.38 -11.54
C VAL A 42 17.20 3.85 -11.87
N GLU A 43 17.65 4.17 -13.07
CA GLU A 43 17.50 5.49 -13.68
C GLU A 43 16.02 5.66 -14.06
N ILE A 44 15.39 6.68 -13.52
CA ILE A 44 14.03 7.06 -13.89
C ILE A 44 14.17 8.29 -14.76
N ASP A 45 13.84 8.14 -16.05
CA ASP A 45 13.65 9.27 -16.93
C ASP A 45 12.48 10.10 -16.40
N ALA A 46 12.76 11.36 -16.08
CA ALA A 46 11.78 12.26 -15.47
C ALA A 46 10.74 12.78 -16.48
N GLY A 47 10.89 12.45 -17.77
CA GLY A 47 10.03 12.97 -18.84
C GLY A 47 10.55 14.29 -19.39
N ASP A 48 10.12 14.61 -20.62
CA ASP A 48 10.59 15.71 -21.47
C ASP A 48 10.14 17.12 -21.01
N ASP A 49 10.24 17.43 -19.72
CA ASP A 49 10.15 18.82 -19.28
C ASP A 49 11.45 19.52 -19.77
N GLU A 50 11.32 20.42 -20.76
CA GLU A 50 12.39 21.05 -21.56
C GLU A 50 13.51 21.79 -20.77
N GLU A 51 13.47 21.79 -19.44
CA GLU A 51 14.45 22.45 -18.56
C GLU A 51 15.19 21.44 -17.66
N GLY A 52 16.17 20.75 -18.24
CA GLY A 52 17.24 20.06 -17.51
C GLY A 52 16.86 18.70 -16.93
N GLN A 53 17.30 17.63 -17.59
CA GLN A 53 17.12 16.25 -17.13
C GLN A 53 17.85 16.00 -15.80
N VAL A 54 17.12 16.01 -14.68
CA VAL A 54 17.65 15.48 -13.41
C VAL A 54 17.43 13.97 -13.40
N GLN A 55 18.47 13.21 -13.74
CA GLN A 55 18.45 11.75 -13.57
C GLN A 55 18.34 11.40 -12.07
N LEU A 56 17.18 10.88 -11.68
CA LEU A 56 16.97 10.36 -10.34
C LEU A 56 17.42 8.89 -10.30
N VAL A 57 18.64 8.66 -9.82
CA VAL A 57 19.11 7.30 -9.52
C VAL A 57 18.43 6.83 -8.23
N THR A 58 17.56 5.83 -8.34
CA THR A 58 16.93 5.21 -7.17
C THR A 58 17.55 3.85 -6.89
N CYS A 59 18.19 3.69 -5.74
CA CYS A 59 18.66 2.37 -5.28
C CYS A 59 17.47 1.57 -4.72
N ARG A 60 17.21 0.39 -5.25
CA ARG A 60 16.14 -0.50 -4.77
C ARG A 60 16.70 -1.85 -4.34
N TYR A 61 16.23 -2.34 -3.19
CA TYR A 61 16.46 -3.71 -2.77
C TYR A 61 15.50 -4.66 -3.52
N PRO A 62 15.94 -5.89 -3.89
CA PRO A 62 15.13 -6.88 -4.58
C PRO A 62 13.79 -7.17 -3.91
N ILE A 63 13.76 -7.19 -2.58
CA ILE A 63 12.53 -7.43 -1.80
C ILE A 63 11.40 -6.45 -2.15
N ARG A 64 11.75 -5.21 -2.54
CA ARG A 64 10.77 -4.22 -2.98
C ARG A 64 10.04 -4.65 -4.25
N PHE A 65 10.75 -5.25 -5.21
CA PHE A 65 10.17 -5.68 -6.48
C PHE A 65 9.17 -6.81 -6.30
N LEU A 66 9.36 -7.66 -5.28
CA LEU A 66 8.40 -8.70 -4.93
C LEU A 66 7.04 -8.12 -4.55
N ALA A 67 7.01 -6.97 -3.87
CA ALA A 67 5.76 -6.31 -3.48
C ALA A 67 5.04 -5.59 -4.64
N LEU A 68 5.72 -5.41 -5.79
CA LEU A 68 5.16 -4.72 -6.95
C LEU A 68 4.30 -5.62 -7.83
N THR A 69 4.53 -6.94 -7.86
CA THR A 69 3.82 -7.83 -8.79
C THR A 69 2.96 -8.84 -8.05
N ALA A 70 1.74 -9.08 -8.56
CA ALA A 70 0.84 -10.10 -8.00
C ALA A 70 1.43 -11.52 -8.10
N LYS A 71 2.33 -11.74 -9.05
CA LYS A 71 3.02 -13.02 -9.28
C LYS A 71 4.14 -13.28 -8.25
N ALA A 72 4.86 -12.25 -7.80
CA ALA A 72 5.99 -12.42 -6.88
C ALA A 72 5.65 -12.13 -5.40
N VAL A 73 4.54 -11.45 -5.12
CA VAL A 73 4.25 -10.96 -3.76
C VAL A 73 4.10 -12.07 -2.71
N SER A 74 3.71 -13.28 -3.11
CA SER A 74 3.54 -14.44 -2.22
C SER A 74 4.87 -14.96 -1.64
N PHE A 75 6.00 -14.63 -2.25
CA PHE A 75 7.34 -14.96 -1.75
C PHE A 75 7.85 -13.97 -0.71
N LEU A 76 7.21 -12.80 -0.57
CA LEU A 76 7.68 -11.73 0.30
C LEU A 76 7.90 -12.17 1.77
N PRO A 77 7.00 -12.94 2.42
CA PRO A 77 7.22 -13.39 3.79
C PRO A 77 8.43 -14.33 3.94
N LEU A 78 8.66 -15.21 2.95
CA LEU A 78 9.81 -16.11 2.90
C LEU A 78 11.11 -15.31 2.80
N VAL A 79 11.17 -14.36 1.87
CA VAL A 79 12.37 -13.53 1.66
C VAL A 79 12.71 -12.71 2.90
N ALA A 80 11.71 -12.07 3.51
CA ALA A 80 11.93 -11.30 4.73
C ALA A 80 12.43 -12.20 5.88
N GLY A 81 11.87 -13.40 6.03
CA GLY A 81 12.31 -14.38 7.03
C GLY A 81 13.75 -14.84 6.82
N LEU A 82 14.11 -15.25 5.59
CA LEU A 82 15.47 -15.65 5.24
C LEU A 82 16.47 -14.51 5.44
N ALA A 83 16.09 -13.29 5.05
CA ALA A 83 16.95 -12.13 5.22
C ALA A 83 17.27 -11.82 6.69
N ILE A 84 16.34 -12.12 7.61
CA ILE A 84 16.55 -12.03 9.06
C ILE A 84 17.43 -13.19 9.53
N GLU A 85 17.11 -14.43 9.14
CA GLU A 85 17.87 -15.63 9.50
C GLU A 85 19.36 -15.49 9.13
N LEU A 86 19.63 -14.94 7.95
CA LEU A 86 20.96 -14.75 7.41
C LEU A 86 21.65 -13.46 7.89
N GLY A 87 21.00 -12.66 8.74
CA GLY A 87 21.55 -11.42 9.29
C GLY A 87 21.89 -10.37 8.21
N LEU A 88 21.12 -10.30 7.12
CA LEU A 88 21.42 -9.44 5.97
C LEU A 88 21.02 -7.98 6.16
N PHE A 89 20.20 -7.69 7.18
CA PHE A 89 19.68 -6.38 7.50
C PHE A 89 19.68 -6.16 9.01
N ASP A 90 19.66 -4.91 9.44
CA ASP A 90 19.48 -4.57 10.85
C ASP A 90 18.13 -5.09 11.35
N GLU A 91 18.06 -5.46 12.63
CA GLU A 91 16.84 -5.99 13.24
C GLU A 91 15.63 -5.06 13.05
N GLN A 92 15.87 -3.74 13.13
CA GLN A 92 14.84 -2.72 12.92
C GLN A 92 14.29 -2.68 11.50
N GLN A 93 15.07 -3.11 10.50
CA GLN A 93 14.68 -3.14 9.10
C GLN A 93 13.80 -4.36 8.77
N ARG A 94 13.72 -5.34 9.67
CA ARG A 94 12.88 -6.55 9.57
C ARG A 94 12.98 -7.24 8.22
N GLY A 95 14.19 -7.68 7.88
CA GLY A 95 14.45 -8.37 6.62
C GLY A 95 14.26 -7.49 5.39
N GLY A 96 14.48 -6.18 5.53
CA GLY A 96 14.34 -5.19 4.45
C GLY A 96 12.94 -4.63 4.26
N LEU A 97 11.92 -5.11 4.98
CA LEU A 97 10.54 -4.63 4.86
C LEU A 97 10.38 -3.14 5.22
N LEU A 98 11.20 -2.65 6.16
CA LEU A 98 11.22 -1.25 6.60
C LEU A 98 12.38 -0.44 6.04
N CYS A 99 13.12 -0.97 5.07
CA CYS A 99 14.15 -0.15 4.42
C CYS A 99 13.48 1.02 3.71
N LEU A 100 13.78 2.24 4.18
CA LEU A 100 13.39 3.46 3.50
C LEU A 100 14.07 3.48 2.14
N VAL A 101 13.27 3.70 1.10
CA VAL A 101 13.77 3.88 -0.25
C VAL A 101 13.59 5.35 -0.66
N SER A 102 13.92 5.68 -1.90
CA SER A 102 13.65 7.00 -2.48
C SER A 102 12.19 7.43 -2.22
N ARG A 103 12.03 8.69 -1.79
CA ARG A 103 10.75 9.32 -1.42
C ARG A 103 10.05 8.76 -0.16
N GLY A 104 10.76 8.04 0.70
CA GLY A 104 10.26 7.64 2.03
C GLY A 104 9.27 6.47 2.01
N ASN A 105 9.04 5.84 0.86
CA ASN A 105 8.20 4.65 0.78
C ASN A 105 9.00 3.40 1.22
N ILE A 106 8.36 2.56 2.04
CA ILE A 106 8.86 1.24 2.45
C ILE A 106 8.14 0.13 1.68
N VAL A 107 8.59 -1.13 1.83
CA VAL A 107 7.99 -2.29 1.17
C VAL A 107 6.52 -2.46 1.55
N LEU A 108 6.16 -2.14 2.80
CA LEU A 108 4.77 -2.22 3.26
C LEU A 108 3.84 -1.25 2.51
N HIS A 109 4.32 -0.09 2.04
CA HIS A 109 3.50 0.80 1.21
C HIS A 109 3.17 0.17 -0.15
N HIS A 110 4.08 -0.61 -0.72
CA HIS A 110 3.83 -1.33 -1.98
C HIS A 110 2.78 -2.43 -1.81
N LEU A 111 2.68 -3.03 -0.62
CA LEU A 111 1.57 -3.91 -0.28
C LEU A 111 0.24 -3.17 -0.14
N MET A 112 0.22 -1.84 -0.03
CA MET A 112 -1.00 -1.02 -0.03
C MET A 112 -1.38 -0.52 -1.43
N MET A 113 -0.43 -0.48 -2.37
CA MET A 113 -0.69 -0.05 -3.74
C MET A 113 -1.53 -1.07 -4.53
N THR A 114 -2.24 -0.57 -5.53
CA THR A 114 -2.87 -1.35 -6.59
C THR A 114 -2.40 -0.79 -7.94
N ASP A 115 -2.19 -1.66 -8.93
CA ASP A 115 -1.78 -1.23 -10.27
C ASP A 115 -2.86 -0.36 -10.93
N LEU A 116 -2.48 0.58 -11.80
CA LEU A 116 -3.41 1.59 -12.30
C LEU A 116 -4.20 1.15 -13.54
N HIS A 117 -3.71 0.18 -14.31
CA HIS A 117 -4.18 -0.08 -15.69
C HIS A 117 -4.86 -1.45 -15.87
N GLU A 118 -5.36 -2.04 -14.79
CA GLU A 118 -5.84 -3.42 -14.80
C GLU A 118 -7.36 -3.50 -14.61
N SER A 119 -7.92 -4.67 -14.93
CA SER A 119 -9.36 -4.91 -14.75
C SER A 119 -9.76 -5.02 -13.27
N GLN A 120 -11.03 -4.73 -12.96
CA GLN A 120 -11.60 -4.92 -11.61
C GLN A 120 -11.35 -6.32 -11.05
N LYS A 121 -11.53 -7.36 -11.88
CA LYS A 121 -11.28 -8.77 -11.50
C LYS A 121 -9.80 -9.01 -11.14
N TYR A 122 -8.88 -8.42 -11.89
CA TYR A 122 -7.46 -8.49 -11.58
C TYR A 122 -7.16 -7.83 -10.23
N HIS A 123 -7.75 -6.66 -9.97
CA HIS A 123 -7.57 -5.96 -8.70
C HIS A 123 -8.07 -6.77 -7.50
N GLU A 124 -9.20 -7.48 -7.62
CA GLU A 124 -9.69 -8.37 -6.57
C GLU A 124 -8.71 -9.49 -6.24
N ILE A 125 -8.12 -10.12 -7.28
CA ILE A 125 -7.09 -11.15 -7.10
C ILE A 125 -5.84 -10.58 -6.42
N VAL A 126 -5.41 -9.37 -6.83
CA VAL A 126 -4.27 -8.68 -6.22
C VAL A 126 -4.57 -8.34 -4.75
N ASP A 127 -5.77 -7.89 -4.44
CA ASP A 127 -6.20 -7.56 -3.08
C ASP A 127 -6.14 -8.80 -2.17
N ASP A 128 -6.61 -9.94 -2.67
CA ASP A 128 -6.54 -11.22 -1.97
C ASP A 128 -5.10 -11.68 -1.75
N LYS A 129 -4.26 -11.68 -2.80
CA LYS A 129 -2.85 -12.08 -2.66
C LYS A 129 -2.10 -11.19 -1.68
N LYS A 130 -2.26 -9.86 -1.77
CA LYS A 130 -1.60 -8.92 -0.86
C LYS A 130 -2.15 -9.03 0.56
N LEU A 131 -3.44 -9.28 0.75
CA LEU A 131 -4.02 -9.56 2.07
C LEU A 131 -3.41 -10.83 2.71
N GLN A 132 -3.29 -11.93 1.97
CA GLN A 132 -2.68 -13.16 2.48
C GLN A 132 -1.24 -12.93 2.93
N VAL A 133 -0.50 -12.10 2.20
CA VAL A 133 0.87 -11.72 2.57
C VAL A 133 0.88 -10.89 3.85
N LEU A 134 0.00 -9.90 4.02
CA LEU A 134 -0.12 -9.13 5.27
C LEU A 134 -0.45 -10.03 6.47
N ILE A 135 -1.35 -11.01 6.29
CA ILE A 135 -1.69 -11.99 7.34
C ILE A 135 -0.46 -12.84 7.70
N GLN A 136 0.30 -13.31 6.72
CA GLN A 136 1.51 -14.09 6.96
C GLN A 136 2.59 -13.26 7.68
N LEU A 137 2.85 -12.03 7.22
CA LEU A 137 3.79 -11.11 7.87
C LEU A 137 3.39 -10.82 9.32
N ARG A 138 2.09 -10.68 9.61
CA ARG A 138 1.57 -10.55 10.98
C ARG A 138 1.85 -11.80 11.82
N LYS A 139 1.57 -12.99 11.29
CA LYS A 139 1.80 -14.26 11.99
C LYS A 139 3.28 -14.48 12.33
N LEU A 140 4.17 -14.02 11.46
CA LEU A 140 5.62 -14.07 11.65
C LEU A 140 6.15 -12.93 12.56
N GLY A 141 5.30 -12.03 13.05
CA GLY A 141 5.72 -10.86 13.84
C GLY A 141 6.48 -9.79 13.05
N LEU A 142 6.51 -9.90 11.72
CA LEU A 142 7.21 -8.98 10.82
C LEU A 142 6.38 -7.74 10.49
N LEU A 143 5.06 -7.85 10.50
CA LEU A 143 4.13 -6.71 10.51
C LEU A 143 3.57 -6.58 11.92
N LYS A 144 3.66 -5.39 12.49
CA LYS A 144 3.21 -5.07 13.85
C LYS A 144 2.10 -4.04 13.82
N LYS A 145 1.33 -3.97 14.91
CA LYS A 145 0.16 -3.10 15.01
C LYS A 145 0.55 -1.62 14.89
N GLU A 146 1.65 -1.24 15.51
CA GLU A 146 2.23 0.10 15.49
C GLU A 146 2.64 0.57 14.09
N ASP A 147 2.94 -0.36 13.17
CA ASP A 147 3.33 -0.01 11.80
C ASP A 147 2.19 0.63 11.02
N ILE A 148 0.95 0.22 11.32
CA ILE A 148 -0.25 0.72 10.64
C ILE A 148 -0.31 2.24 10.77
N LYS A 149 0.01 2.77 11.95
CA LYS A 149 0.04 4.21 12.23
C LYS A 149 1.38 4.83 11.86
N SER A 150 2.49 4.21 12.27
CA SER A 150 3.84 4.77 12.09
C SER A 150 4.19 5.02 10.62
N TYR A 151 3.62 4.23 9.71
CA TYR A 151 3.83 4.35 8.28
C TYR A 151 2.55 4.74 7.52
N GLY A 152 1.48 5.14 8.21
CA GLY A 152 0.24 5.58 7.56
C GLY A 152 -0.38 4.56 6.60
N LEU A 153 -0.24 3.25 6.86
CA LEU A 153 -0.62 2.20 5.89
C LEU A 153 -2.11 2.27 5.51
N LEU A 154 -2.97 2.56 6.50
CA LEU A 154 -4.41 2.72 6.28
C LEU A 154 -4.72 3.96 5.42
N SER A 155 -4.08 5.09 5.71
CA SER A 155 -4.20 6.32 4.92
C SER A 155 -3.78 6.09 3.46
N TYR A 156 -2.71 5.32 3.26
CA TYR A 156 -2.20 4.96 1.94
C TYR A 156 -3.23 4.18 1.10
N LEU A 157 -3.92 3.21 1.70
CA LEU A 157 -5.02 2.47 1.05
C LEU A 157 -6.20 3.39 0.73
N CYS A 158 -6.58 4.27 1.66
CA CYS A 158 -7.69 5.20 1.46
C CYS A 158 -7.43 6.23 0.35
N GLN A 159 -6.17 6.55 0.08
CA GLN A 159 -5.76 7.49 -0.98
C GLN A 159 -5.76 6.88 -2.39
N GLN A 160 -5.80 5.54 -2.54
CA GLN A 160 -5.65 4.89 -3.85
C GLN A 160 -6.73 5.34 -4.85
N ASN A 161 -6.32 5.67 -6.06
CA ASN A 161 -7.20 6.34 -7.03
C ASN A 161 -8.11 5.39 -7.83
N ASN A 162 -7.69 4.14 -8.03
CA ASN A 162 -8.28 3.31 -9.09
C ASN A 162 -9.09 2.13 -8.56
N TYR A 163 -8.78 1.64 -7.36
CA TYR A 163 -9.43 0.47 -6.80
C TYR A 163 -9.64 0.62 -5.31
N PHE A 164 -10.81 0.24 -4.83
CA PHE A 164 -11.12 0.19 -3.40
C PHE A 164 -10.71 -1.18 -2.83
N ALA A 165 -9.53 -1.20 -2.21
CA ALA A 165 -8.91 -2.37 -1.59
C ALA A 165 -9.59 -2.75 -0.25
N GLU A 166 -10.89 -3.06 -0.32
CA GLU A 166 -11.76 -3.23 0.85
C GLU A 166 -11.21 -4.28 1.82
N LYS A 167 -10.73 -5.43 1.33
CA LYS A 167 -10.30 -6.54 2.19
C LYS A 167 -9.04 -6.16 2.98
N ARG A 168 -8.10 -5.45 2.35
CA ARG A 168 -6.90 -4.92 3.03
C ARG A 168 -7.25 -3.81 4.02
N ILE A 169 -8.16 -2.89 3.66
CA ILE A 169 -8.62 -1.82 4.57
C ILE A 169 -9.26 -2.43 5.80
N ARG A 170 -10.21 -3.36 5.60
CA ARG A 170 -10.89 -4.10 6.67
C ARG A 170 -9.89 -4.74 7.63
N PHE A 171 -8.94 -5.51 7.08
CA PHE A 171 -7.90 -6.17 7.87
C PHE A 171 -7.11 -5.21 8.76
N LEU A 172 -6.69 -4.04 8.24
CA LEU A 172 -5.94 -3.06 9.02
C LEU A 172 -6.79 -2.40 10.11
N VAL A 173 -8.04 -2.05 9.78
CA VAL A 173 -8.94 -1.39 10.74
C VAL A 173 -9.35 -2.33 11.86
N GLU A 174 -9.71 -3.58 11.56
CA GLU A 174 -10.04 -4.57 12.58
C GLU A 174 -8.84 -4.87 13.50
N TRP A 175 -7.61 -4.76 12.97
CA TRP A 175 -6.41 -4.98 13.77
C TRP A 175 -6.02 -3.77 14.63
N ASP A 176 -6.08 -2.56 14.09
CA ASP A 176 -5.93 -1.31 14.85
C ASP A 176 -6.98 -0.26 14.49
N PRO A 177 -8.15 -0.27 15.15
CA PRO A 177 -9.17 0.75 14.89
C PRO A 177 -8.68 2.16 15.18
N SER A 178 -7.72 2.33 16.10
CA SER A 178 -7.19 3.65 16.45
C SER A 178 -6.50 4.35 15.27
N ALA A 179 -6.10 3.61 14.24
CA ALA A 179 -5.56 4.17 13.00
C ALA A 179 -6.58 5.06 12.26
N LEU A 180 -7.88 4.82 12.40
CA LEU A 180 -8.93 5.70 11.84
C LEU A 180 -8.90 7.11 12.42
N LEU A 181 -8.45 7.24 13.68
CA LEU A 181 -8.38 8.51 14.40
C LEU A 181 -7.01 9.16 14.27
N HIS A 182 -5.99 8.44 13.81
CA HIS A 182 -4.63 8.94 13.79
C HIS A 182 -4.39 9.73 12.49
N PRO A 183 -4.07 11.03 12.58
CA PRO A 183 -3.54 11.71 11.41
C PRO A 183 -2.15 11.12 11.15
N ASP A 184 -1.88 10.75 9.90
CA ASP A 184 -0.51 10.41 9.50
C ASP A 184 0.26 11.73 9.30
N GLN A 185 0.52 12.15 8.07
CA GLN A 185 1.32 13.37 7.83
C GLN A 185 0.52 14.67 7.92
N ARG A 186 -0.79 14.64 7.60
CA ARG A 186 -1.66 15.83 7.53
C ARG A 186 -3.11 15.51 7.82
N ASP A 187 -3.55 14.37 7.32
CA ASP A 187 -4.95 13.98 7.18
C ASP A 187 -5.24 12.67 7.93
N VAL A 188 -6.47 12.54 8.43
CA VAL A 188 -7.00 11.23 8.85
C VAL A 188 -7.48 10.42 7.64
N PRO A 189 -7.57 9.07 7.74
CA PRO A 189 -8.00 8.21 6.62
C PRO A 189 -9.26 8.67 5.89
N LEU A 190 -10.22 9.27 6.60
CA LEU A 190 -11.46 9.76 6.01
C LEU A 190 -11.24 10.94 5.03
N HIS A 191 -10.25 11.82 5.25
CA HIS A 191 -9.90 12.86 4.27
C HIS A 191 -9.39 12.23 2.96
N TYR A 192 -8.49 11.24 3.07
CA TYR A 192 -7.95 10.54 1.90
C TYR A 192 -9.03 9.77 1.14
N ALA A 193 -9.95 9.14 1.87
CA ALA A 193 -11.10 8.45 1.28
C ALA A 193 -11.95 9.40 0.42
N ILE A 194 -12.08 10.67 0.80
CA ILE A 194 -12.82 11.69 0.05
C ILE A 194 -11.97 12.28 -1.07
N GLY A 195 -10.64 12.37 -0.91
CA GLY A 195 -9.71 12.96 -1.88
C GLY A 195 -9.40 12.07 -3.09
N GLY A 196 -9.52 10.74 -3.01
CA GLY A 196 -9.17 9.82 -4.11
C GLY A 196 -10.03 9.97 -5.38
N CYS A 197 -9.53 9.57 -6.55
CA CYS A 197 -10.18 9.63 -7.88
C CYS A 197 -11.61 9.00 -7.96
N PRO A 198 -12.39 9.30 -9.03
CA PRO A 198 -13.85 9.46 -8.96
C PRO A 198 -14.71 8.23 -8.68
N SER A 199 -14.20 7.00 -8.58
CA SER A 199 -15.06 5.84 -8.38
C SER A 199 -14.36 4.67 -7.68
N PRO A 200 -15.04 3.95 -6.76
CA PRO A 200 -16.31 4.27 -6.11
C PRO A 200 -16.08 5.05 -4.80
N VAL A 201 -15.95 6.38 -4.89
CA VAL A 201 -15.60 7.23 -3.73
C VAL A 201 -16.63 7.12 -2.59
N ILE A 202 -17.93 7.05 -2.93
CA ILE A 202 -19.01 6.96 -1.94
C ILE A 202 -18.89 5.69 -1.09
N GLN A 203 -18.67 4.53 -1.73
CA GLN A 203 -18.52 3.25 -1.02
C GLN A 203 -17.34 3.30 -0.04
N ARG A 204 -16.22 3.89 -0.47
CA ARG A 204 -15.04 4.06 0.39
C ARG A 204 -15.31 4.98 1.58
N ILE A 205 -15.96 6.12 1.35
CA ILE A 205 -16.32 7.06 2.42
C ILE A 205 -17.26 6.37 3.42
N GLN A 206 -18.31 5.72 2.92
CA GLN A 206 -19.27 4.97 3.72
C GLN A 206 -18.55 3.93 4.57
N PHE A 207 -17.72 3.08 3.95
CA PHE A 207 -16.99 2.04 4.65
C PHE A 207 -16.11 2.60 5.78
N VAL A 208 -15.27 3.60 5.49
CA VAL A 208 -14.36 4.20 6.48
C VAL A 208 -15.15 4.88 7.62
N PHE A 209 -16.24 5.57 7.28
CA PHE A 209 -17.08 6.23 8.27
C PHE A 209 -17.87 5.25 9.14
N GLU A 210 -18.46 4.21 8.55
CA GLU A 210 -19.18 3.15 9.26
C GLU A 210 -18.28 2.43 10.26
N TYR A 211 -17.05 2.08 9.87
CA TYR A 211 -16.07 1.52 10.80
C TYR A 211 -15.68 2.51 11.91
N GLY A 212 -15.60 3.80 11.57
CA GLY A 212 -15.42 4.87 12.55
C GLY A 212 -16.53 4.90 13.61
N ILE A 213 -17.79 4.77 13.20
CA ILE A 213 -18.94 4.71 14.11
C ILE A 213 -18.98 3.38 14.88
N HIS A 214 -18.67 2.27 14.22
CA HIS A 214 -18.68 0.93 14.81
C HIS A 214 -17.69 0.82 15.97
N TYR A 215 -16.42 1.20 15.75
CA TYR A 215 -15.37 1.10 16.77
C TYR A 215 -15.34 2.29 17.74
N PHE A 216 -15.86 3.45 17.34
CA PHE A 216 -15.91 4.65 18.16
C PHE A 216 -17.34 5.22 18.20
N PRO A 217 -18.27 4.59 18.93
CA PRO A 217 -19.66 5.01 18.92
C PRO A 217 -19.85 6.43 19.48
N LYS A 218 -21.01 7.03 19.16
CA LYS A 218 -21.45 8.35 19.63
C LYS A 218 -20.56 9.48 19.08
N LYS A 219 -20.29 10.50 19.91
CA LYS A 219 -19.57 11.72 19.56
C LYS A 219 -18.18 11.44 18.97
N LYS A 220 -17.51 10.35 19.37
CA LYS A 220 -16.13 10.08 18.96
C LYS A 220 -16.04 9.71 17.47
N GLY A 221 -16.87 8.80 16.98
CA GLY A 221 -16.92 8.42 15.57
C GLY A 221 -17.47 9.56 14.71
N ILE A 222 -18.54 10.23 15.16
CA ILE A 222 -19.09 11.40 14.46
C ILE A 222 -18.03 12.52 14.34
N SER A 223 -17.18 12.69 15.35
CA SER A 223 -16.11 13.71 15.32
C SER A 223 -15.10 13.51 14.20
N LEU A 224 -15.01 12.31 13.58
CA LEU A 224 -14.18 12.08 12.41
C LEU A 224 -14.52 13.06 11.27
N LEU A 225 -15.81 13.35 11.04
CA LEU A 225 -16.26 14.29 10.01
C LEU A 225 -15.82 15.74 10.25
N PHE A 226 -15.49 16.07 11.51
CA PHE A 226 -15.17 17.41 11.96
C PHE A 226 -13.71 17.56 12.41
N LYS A 227 -12.91 16.50 12.29
CA LYS A 227 -11.50 16.53 12.65
C LYS A 227 -10.73 17.35 11.63
N LYS A 228 -10.13 18.45 12.07
CA LYS A 228 -9.31 19.31 11.21
C LYS A 228 -7.97 18.65 10.88
N ASN A 229 -7.55 18.76 9.64
CA ASN A 229 -6.19 18.48 9.17
C ASN A 229 -5.27 19.69 9.38
N ASN A 230 -4.01 19.57 8.93
CA ASN A 230 -3.02 20.66 9.04
C ASN A 230 -3.37 21.91 8.20
N HIS A 231 -4.33 21.81 7.28
CA HIS A 231 -4.88 22.92 6.51
C HIS A 231 -6.16 23.50 7.13
N ASN A 232 -6.48 23.13 8.39
CA ASN A 232 -7.71 23.50 9.08
C ASN A 232 -9.00 23.06 8.37
N ARG A 233 -8.92 22.08 7.46
CA ARG A 233 -10.06 21.52 6.74
C ARG A 233 -10.53 20.23 7.39
N THR A 234 -11.83 19.97 7.37
CA THR A 234 -12.43 18.73 7.87
C THR A 234 -12.83 17.80 6.73
N PRO A 235 -13.05 16.48 6.97
CA PRO A 235 -13.56 15.60 5.93
C PRO A 235 -14.91 16.08 5.40
N PHE A 236 -15.79 16.59 6.26
CA PHE A 236 -17.06 17.17 5.82
C PHE A 236 -16.85 18.32 4.81
N GLN A 237 -15.91 19.24 5.07
CA GLN A 237 -15.60 20.32 4.13
C GLN A 237 -15.02 19.78 2.81
N TYR A 238 -14.16 18.76 2.83
CA TYR A 238 -13.69 18.08 1.62
C TYR A 238 -14.85 17.48 0.82
N ALA A 239 -15.78 16.81 1.50
CA ALA A 239 -16.97 16.24 0.86
C ALA A 239 -17.85 17.32 0.26
N CYS A 240 -18.09 18.44 0.95
CA CYS A 240 -18.85 19.57 0.42
C CYS A 240 -18.16 20.21 -0.78
N MET A 241 -16.84 20.43 -0.74
CA MET A 241 -16.10 20.99 -1.87
C MET A 241 -16.16 20.08 -3.10
N ARG A 242 -16.12 18.77 -2.88
CA ARG A 242 -16.08 17.77 -3.95
C ARG A 242 -17.46 17.46 -4.55
N PHE A 243 -18.46 17.25 -3.69
CA PHE A 243 -19.79 16.78 -4.10
C PHE A 243 -20.88 17.85 -4.00
N GLY A 244 -20.62 18.93 -3.25
CA GLY A 244 -21.57 20.03 -3.08
C GLY A 244 -21.72 20.90 -4.32
N GLY A 245 -20.75 20.86 -5.24
CA GLY A 245 -20.91 21.46 -6.58
C GLY A 245 -21.82 20.65 -7.51
N GLU A 246 -21.99 19.35 -7.26
CA GLU A 246 -22.73 18.44 -8.13
C GLU A 246 -24.21 18.28 -7.76
N LYS A 247 -24.71 18.96 -6.71
CA LYS A 247 -26.14 18.95 -6.37
C LYS A 247 -26.66 20.27 -5.86
N GLN A 248 -27.75 20.84 -6.35
CA GLN A 248 -28.71 20.57 -7.45
C GLN A 248 -29.39 19.20 -7.70
N ALA A 249 -29.00 17.99 -7.25
CA ALA A 249 -29.87 16.80 -7.41
C ALA A 249 -29.52 15.53 -6.59
N GLY A 250 -29.91 15.43 -5.31
CA GLY A 250 -30.32 14.14 -4.69
C GLY A 250 -29.36 13.16 -3.99
N LEU A 251 -28.29 13.53 -3.25
CA LEU A 251 -27.47 12.56 -2.47
C LEU A 251 -27.79 12.63 -0.97
N LEU A 252 -28.50 13.68 -0.53
CA LEU A 252 -29.00 13.78 0.84
C LEU A 252 -30.44 13.25 1.02
N ASN A 253 -31.12 12.75 -0.03
CA ASN A 253 -32.52 12.33 0.10
C ASN A 253 -32.71 10.88 0.60
N ASN A 254 -31.64 10.10 0.82
CA ASN A 254 -31.74 8.70 1.23
C ASN A 254 -30.94 8.36 2.51
N CYS A 255 -30.85 9.29 3.45
CA CYS A 255 -30.43 8.99 4.83
C CYS A 255 -31.57 9.28 5.80
#